data_AF-A0A1G9Y3P1-F1
#
_entry.id   AF-A0A1G9Y3P1-F1
#
_cell.length_a   1.000
_cell.length_b   1.000
_cell.length_c   1.000
_cell.angle_alpha   90.00
_cell.angle_beta   90.00
_cell.angle_gamma   90.00
#
_symmetry.space_group_name_H-M   'P 1'
#
loop_
_entity.id
_entity.type
_entity.pdbx_description
1 polymer ?
#
loop_
_entity_poly.entity_id
_entity_poly.type
_entity_poly.pdbx_seq_one_letter_code
_entity_poly.pdbx_strand_id
1 'polypeptide(L)' 'MWSIIGIITLTLIIVGIEVPSLLKTKKLKDLLAFFVILGLALSIGCAQAMNMKIPNPLDWIAFVFKPAGEMISAILK' A
#
# COMPACT_ATOMS: atom_id res chain seq x y z
N MET A 1 8.94 -15.70 5.02
CA MET A 1 7.84 -16.61 4.61
C MET A 1 6.62 -16.49 5.51
N TRP A 2 6.76 -16.51 6.84
CA TRP A 2 5.66 -16.32 7.79
C TRP A 2 4.83 -15.04 7.56
N SER A 3 5.47 -13.92 7.21
CA SER A 3 4.78 -12.67 6.92
C SER A 3 3.82 -12.77 5.73
N ILE A 4 4.20 -13.50 4.67
CA ILE A 4 3.36 -13.70 3.48
C ILE A 4 2.13 -14.55 3.84
N ILE A 5 2.34 -15.61 4.64
CA ILE A 5 1.24 -16.46 5.12
C ILE A 5 0.26 -15.64 5.95
N GLY A 6 0.76 -14.76 6.84
CA GLY A 6 -0.07 -13.85 7.62
C GLY A 6 -0.87 -12.90 6.76
N ILE A 7 -0.23 -12.27 5.76
CA ILE A 7 -0.90 -11.33 4.83
C ILE A 7 -2.00 -12.04 4.03
N ILE A 8 -1.72 -13.22 3.48
CA ILE A 8 -2.71 -14.00 2.71
C ILE A 8 -3.88 -14.42 3.62
N THR A 9 -3.59 -14.92 4.82
CA THR A 9 -4.61 -15.36 5.78
C THR A 9 -5.53 -14.20 6.16
N LEU A 10 -4.97 -13.04 6.48
CA LEU A 10 -5.75 -11.85 6.81
C LEU A 10 -6.61 -11.39 5.62
N THR A 11 -6.05 -11.42 4.41
CA THR A 11 -6.76 -11.07 3.18
C THR A 11 -7.96 -11.99 2.95
N LEU A 12 -7.80 -13.31 3.15
CA LEU A 12 -8.90 -14.27 3.02
C LEU A 12 -10.01 -14.03 4.06
N ILE A 13 -9.65 -13.66 5.29
CA ILE A 13 -10.63 -13.32 6.33
C ILE A 13 -11.44 -12.08 5.91
N ILE A 14 -10.76 -11.02 5.44
CA ILE A 14 -11.43 -9.78 4.98
C ILE A 14 -12.38 -10.10 3.82
N VAL A 15 -11.92 -10.85 2.82
CA VAL A 15 -12.74 -11.28 1.69
C VAL A 15 -13.96 -12.07 2.15
N GLY A 16 -13.79 -13.01 3.09
CA GLY A 16 -14.87 -13.83 3.62
C GLY A 16 -15.95 -13.05 4.37
N ILE A 17 -15.62 -11.89 4.93
CA ILE A 17 -16.58 -11.03 5.65
C ILE A 17 -17.20 -9.99 4.72
N GLU A 18 -16.37 -9.27 3.94
CA GLU A 18 -16.83 -8.11 3.16
C GLU A 18 -17.49 -8.51 1.84
N VAL A 19 -16.98 -9.51 1.12
CA VAL A 19 -17.57 -9.93 -0.16
C VAL A 19 -19.05 -10.36 -0.03
N PRO A 20 -19.44 -11.23 0.92
CA PRO A 20 -20.86 -11.57 1.06
C PRO A 20 -21.73 -10.37 1.48
N SER A 21 -21.18 -9.41 2.24
CA SER A 21 -21.87 -8.17 2.58
C SER A 21 -22.11 -7.29 1.34
N LEU A 22 -21.08 -7.13 0.50
CA LEU A 22 -21.11 -6.34 -0.74
C LEU A 22 -21.99 -7.00 -1.82
N LEU A 23 -22.00 -8.33 -1.92
CA LEU A 23 -22.88 -9.05 -2.83
C LEU A 23 -24.36 -8.90 -2.45
N LYS A 24 -24.69 -8.89 -1.15
CA LYS A 24 -26.06 -8.68 -0.67
C LYS A 24 -26.61 -7.31 -1.03
N THR A 25 -25.76 -6.29 -1.09
CA THR A 25 -26.16 -4.92 -1.46
C THR A 25 -26.28 -4.70 -2.98
N LYS A 26 -25.93 -5.71 -3.81
CA LYS A 26 -25.92 -5.65 -5.29
C LYS A 26 -25.15 -4.46 -5.90
N LYS A 27 -24.27 -3.83 -5.13
CA LYS A 27 -23.47 -2.70 -5.59
C LYS A 27 -22.19 -3.19 -6.25
N LEU A 28 -22.27 -3.47 -7.54
CA LEU A 28 -21.12 -3.89 -8.37
C LEU A 28 -19.96 -2.88 -8.35
N LYS A 29 -20.25 -1.58 -8.25
CA LYS A 29 -19.22 -0.52 -8.16
C LYS A 29 -18.42 -0.60 -6.87
N ASP A 30 -19.09 -0.87 -5.76
CA ASP A 30 -18.48 -0.98 -4.44
C ASP A 30 -17.64 -2.26 -4.35
N LEU A 31 -18.12 -3.35 -4.94
CA LEU A 31 -17.36 -4.60 -5.08
C LEU A 31 -16.08 -4.40 -5.91
N LEU A 32 -16.17 -3.65 -7.01
CA LEU A 32 -15.02 -3.34 -7.86
C LEU A 32 -13.99 -2.49 -7.08
N ALA A 33 -14.44 -1.44 -6.40
CA ALA A 33 -13.56 -0.59 -5.58
C ALA A 33 -12.87 -1.40 -4.47
N PHE A 34 -13.60 -2.29 -3.81
CA PHE A 34 -13.06 -3.22 -2.81
C PHE A 34 -11.94 -4.08 -3.39
N PHE A 35 -12.18 -4.77 -4.52
CA PHE A 35 -11.15 -5.63 -5.12
C PHE A 35 -9.92 -4.86 -5.62
N VAL A 36 -10.11 -3.65 -6.16
CA VAL A 36 -8.99 -2.80 -6.59
C VAL A 36 -8.11 -2.42 -5.39
N ILE A 37 -8.72 -1.93 -4.31
CA ILE A 37 -7.99 -1.52 -3.11
C ILE A 37 -7.32 -2.72 -2.45
N LEU A 38 -8.04 -3.85 -2.32
CA LEU A 38 -7.53 -5.07 -1.73
C LEU A 38 -6.36 -5.65 -2.53
N GLY A 39 -6.48 -5.66 -3.86
CA GLY A 39 -5.42 -6.12 -4.76
C GLY A 39 -4.15 -5.27 -4.63
N LEU A 40 -4.29 -3.94 -4.52
CA LEU A 40 -3.16 -3.04 -4.28
C LEU A 40 -2.51 -3.30 -2.92
N ALA A 41 -3.31 -3.40 -1.85
CA ALA A 41 -2.82 -3.68 -0.51
C ALA A 41 -2.08 -5.03 -0.42
N LEU A 42 -2.64 -6.09 -1.02
CA LEU A 42 -2.03 -7.40 -1.08
C LEU A 42 -0.70 -7.36 -1.87
N SER A 43 -0.70 -6.70 -3.02
CA SER A 43 0.50 -6.59 -3.87
C SER A 43 1.64 -5.85 -3.16
N ILE A 44 1.34 -4.73 -2.49
CA ILE A 44 2.31 -3.95 -1.71
C ILE A 44 2.80 -4.75 -0.50
N GLY A 45 1.89 -5.41 0.23
CA GLY A 45 2.24 -6.23 1.38
C GLY A 45 3.14 -7.41 1.00
N CYS A 46 2.84 -8.10 -0.10
CA CYS A 46 3.68 -9.17 -0.63
C CYS A 46 5.06 -8.64 -1.09
N ALA A 47 5.10 -7.52 -1.82
CA ALA A 47 6.36 -6.91 -2.24
C ALA A 47 7.23 -6.52 -1.04
N GLN A 48 6.64 -5.96 0.02
CA GLN A 48 7.34 -5.64 1.25
C GLN A 48 7.88 -6.90 1.94
N ALA A 49 7.06 -7.96 2.02
CA ALA A 49 7.47 -9.24 2.62
C ALA A 49 8.57 -9.96 1.83
N MET A 50 8.68 -9.69 0.52
CA MET A 50 9.76 -10.16 -0.35
C MET A 50 11.04 -9.31 -0.24
N ASN A 51 11.09 -8.31 0.66
CA ASN A 51 12.17 -7.33 0.74
C ASN A 51 12.45 -6.62 -0.59
N MET A 52 11.45 -6.48 -1.47
CA MET A 52 11.58 -5.55 -2.59
C MET A 52 11.81 -4.15 -2.01
N LYS A 53 12.78 -3.42 -2.58
CA LYS A 53 13.02 -2.01 -2.25
C LYS A 53 11.82 -1.20 -2.74
N ILE A 54 10.78 -1.15 -1.92
CA ILE A 54 9.72 -0.17 -2.02
C ILE A 54 10.34 1.12 -1.49
N PRO A 55 10.53 2.15 -2.34
CA PRO A 55 11.15 3.38 -1.90
C PRO A 55 10.31 3.97 -0.76
N ASN A 56 10.97 4.36 0.33
CA ASN A 56 10.29 4.85 1.51
C ASN A 56 9.59 6.16 1.14
N PRO A 57 8.34 6.41 1.56
CA PRO A 57 7.72 7.72 1.41
C PRO A 57 8.61 8.86 1.93
N LEU A 58 9.43 8.61 2.96
CA LEU A 58 10.43 9.56 3.43
C LEU A 58 11.52 9.86 2.40
N ASP A 59 11.90 8.91 1.56
CA ASP A 59 12.87 9.15 0.47
C ASP A 59 12.28 10.09 -0.59
N TRP A 60 10.97 9.99 -0.82
CA TRP A 60 10.26 10.85 -1.77
C TRP A 60 10.12 12.26 -1.21
N ILE A 61 9.77 12.37 0.07
CA ILE A 61 9.77 13.64 0.79
C ILE A 61 11.18 14.23 0.74
N ALA A 62 12.21 13.46 1.08
CA ALA A 62 13.60 13.92 1.03
C ALA A 62 13.98 14.40 -0.37
N PHE A 63 13.57 13.71 -1.45
CA PHE A 63 13.82 14.15 -2.82
C PHE A 63 13.18 15.51 -3.14
N VAL A 64 11.94 15.74 -2.69
CA VAL A 64 11.23 17.02 -2.89
C VAL A 64 11.88 18.15 -2.09
N PHE A 65 12.32 17.88 -0.85
CA PHE A 65 12.90 18.88 0.05
C PHE A 65 14.41 19.10 -0.12
N LYS A 66 15.11 18.17 -0.79
CA LYS A 66 16.55 18.27 -1.10
C LYS A 66 16.95 19.59 -1.76
N PRO A 67 16.28 20.09 -2.82
CA PRO A 67 16.65 21.37 -3.43
C PRO A 67 16.54 22.56 -2.46
N ALA A 68 15.58 22.55 -1.53
CA ALA A 68 15.48 23.59 -0.51
C ALA A 68 16.68 23.54 0.47
N GLY A 69 17.11 22.33 0.86
CA GLY A 69 18.31 22.15 1.68
C GLY A 69 19.60 22.59 0.98
N GLU A 70 19.71 22.33 -0.33
CA GLU A 70 20.84 22.77 -1.16
C GLU A 70 20.87 24.30 -1.30
N MET A 71 19.73 24.95 -1.49
CA MET A 71 19.62 26.42 -1.50
C MET A 71 20.07 27.03 -0.18
N ILE A 72 19.60 26.49 0.95
CA ILE A 72 19.99 26.98 2.28
C ILE A 72 21.50 26.79 2.50
N SER A 73 22.04 25.63 2.11
CA SER A 73 23.48 25.34 2.21
C SER A 73 24.33 26.23 1.31
N ALA A 74 23.82 26.63 0.15
CA ALA A 74 24.49 27.54 -0.77
C ALA A 74 24.49 29.00 -0.29
N ILE A 75 23.49 29.40 0.50
CA ILE A 75 23.40 30.75 1.11
C ILE A 75 24.27 30.85 2.37
N LEU A 76 24.40 29.76 3.12
CA LEU A 76 25.21 29.68 4.35
C LEU A 76 26.72 29.57 4.09
N LYS A 77 27.14 29.33 2.85
CA LYS A 77 28.55 29.21 2.44
C LYS A 77 29.03 30.49 1.77
#